data_AF-A0A9X5XQL7-F1
#
_entry.id   AF-A0A9X5XQL7-F1
#
_cell.length_a   1.000
_cell.length_b   1.000
_cell.length_c   1.000
_cell.angle_alpha   90.00
_cell.angle_beta   90.00
_cell.angle_gamma   90.00
#
_symmetry.space_group_name_H-M   'P 1'
#
loop_
_entity.id
_entity.type
_entity.pdbx_description
1 polymer ?
#
loop_
_entity_poly.entity_id
_entity_poly.type
_entity_poly.pdbx_seq_one_letter_code
_entity_poly.pdbx_strand_id
1 'polypeptide(L)'
;SLPDGLSADINANAFPTPAIFDWLQEQGNISTDEMYNIFNMGIGFTVIVDEIEKDKTLDILKQQNVNAYEIGRIVEDSHNPIHIQGV
;
A
#
# COMPACT_ATOMS: atom_id res chain seq x y z
N SER A 1 4.84 9.95 -8.59
CA SER A 1 5.37 10.73 -7.46
C SER A 1 4.24 11.60 -6.92
N LEU A 2 4.18 11.76 -5.60
CA LEU A 2 3.29 12.74 -4.99
C LEU A 2 3.87 14.16 -5.17
N PRO A 3 3.02 15.21 -5.16
CA PRO A 3 3.49 16.59 -5.06
C PRO A 3 4.34 16.83 -3.80
N ASP A 4 5.20 17.85 -3.86
CA ASP A 4 5.99 18.27 -2.69
C ASP A 4 5.08 18.64 -1.52
N GLY A 5 5.52 18.28 -0.30
CA GLY A 5 4.76 18.51 0.93
C GLY A 5 3.64 17.50 1.18
N LEU A 6 3.51 16.47 0.34
CA LEU A 6 2.56 15.38 0.53
C LEU A 6 3.28 14.03 0.71
N SER A 7 2.68 13.19 1.54
CA SER A 7 3.17 11.84 1.84
C SER A 7 2.03 10.83 1.85
N ALA A 8 2.33 9.57 1.51
CA ALA A 8 1.38 8.47 1.63
C ALA A 8 1.51 7.82 3.01
N ASP A 9 0.42 7.81 3.78
CA ASP A 9 0.33 7.09 5.07
C ASP A 9 -0.41 5.77 4.84
N ILE A 10 0.35 4.66 4.82
CA ILE A 10 -0.09 3.33 4.41
C ILE A 10 -0.21 2.41 5.64
N ASN A 11 -1.34 1.73 5.78
CA ASN A 11 -1.54 0.69 6.78
C ASN A 11 -1.31 -0.69 6.17
N ALA A 12 -0.17 -1.32 6.47
CA ALA A 12 0.18 -2.65 5.96
C ALA A 12 -0.81 -3.75 6.42
N ASN A 13 -1.54 -3.55 7.51
CA ASN A 13 -2.52 -4.52 8.00
C ASN A 13 -3.87 -4.43 7.25
N ALA A 14 -4.05 -3.47 6.33
CA ALA A 14 -5.29 -3.28 5.60
C ALA A 14 -5.49 -4.27 4.43
N PHE A 15 -4.45 -5.01 4.06
CA PHE A 15 -4.46 -5.98 2.97
C PHE A 15 -3.66 -7.23 3.34
N PRO A 16 -3.99 -8.40 2.78
CA PRO A 16 -3.27 -9.63 3.06
C PRO A 16 -1.94 -9.64 2.30
N THR A 17 -0.84 -9.89 3.00
CA THR A 17 0.45 -10.21 2.39
C THR A 17 0.46 -11.67 1.93
N PRO A 18 0.76 -11.97 0.65
CA PRO A 18 0.91 -13.34 0.19
C PRO A 18 2.04 -14.09 0.91
N ALA A 19 1.79 -15.32 1.36
CA ALA A 19 2.73 -16.15 2.13
C ALA A 19 4.09 -16.42 1.45
N ILE A 20 4.18 -16.22 0.13
CA ILE A 20 5.46 -16.31 -0.58
C ILE A 20 6.46 -15.24 -0.11
N PHE A 21 5.97 -14.07 0.33
CA PHE A 21 6.84 -13.02 0.83
C PHE A 21 7.44 -13.34 2.20
N ASP A 22 6.68 -14.00 3.08
CA ASP A 22 7.22 -14.50 4.36
C ASP A 22 8.37 -15.50 4.09
N TRP A 23 8.14 -16.45 3.18
CA TRP A 23 9.17 -17.39 2.77
C TRP A 23 10.39 -16.70 2.14
N LEU A 24 10.18 -15.73 1.24
CA LEU A 24 11.27 -14.97 0.62
C LEU A 24 12.09 -14.19 1.65
N GLN A 25 11.42 -13.55 2.60
CA GLN A 25 12.06 -12.79 3.68
C GLN A 25 12.95 -13.69 4.52
N GLU A 26 12.44 -14.86 4.93
CA GLU A 26 13.18 -15.85 5.70
C GLU A 26 14.38 -16.40 4.94
N GLN A 27 14.20 -16.81 3.67
CA GLN A 27 15.29 -17.40 2.89
C GLN A 27 16.37 -16.38 2.50
N GLY A 28 15.98 -15.14 2.25
CA GLY A 28 16.90 -14.07 1.90
C GLY A 28 17.54 -13.37 3.10
N ASN A 29 17.07 -13.64 4.32
CA ASN A 29 17.41 -12.88 5.53
C ASN A 29 17.25 -11.35 5.30
N ILE A 30 16.11 -10.96 4.73
CA ILE A 30 15.78 -9.58 4.35
C ILE A 30 15.00 -8.91 5.48
N SER A 31 15.31 -7.66 5.80
CA SER A 31 14.52 -6.90 6.78
C SER A 31 13.14 -6.54 6.24
N THR A 32 12.14 -6.35 7.10
CA THR A 32 10.79 -5.96 6.66
C THR A 32 10.82 -4.66 5.85
N ASP A 33 11.61 -3.67 6.28
CA ASP A 33 11.78 -2.41 5.54
C ASP A 33 12.35 -2.62 4.13
N GLU A 34 13.35 -3.49 3.98
CA GLU A 34 13.88 -3.85 2.66
C GLU A 34 12.87 -4.62 1.81
N MET A 35 12.03 -5.46 2.42
CA MET A 35 10.96 -6.16 1.70
C MET A 35 10.02 -5.18 0.99
N TYR A 36 9.60 -4.09 1.66
CA TYR A 36 8.77 -3.05 1.05
C TYR A 36 9.50 -2.17 0.01
N ASN A 37 10.82 -2.09 0.09
CA ASN A 37 11.62 -1.37 -0.91
C ASN A 37 11.87 -2.18 -2.20
N ILE A 38 11.78 -3.51 -2.13
CA ILE A 38 12.10 -4.42 -3.25
C ILE A 38 10.85 -5.04 -3.86
N PHE A 39 9.88 -5.40 -3.02
CA PHE A 39 8.70 -6.17 -3.41
C PHE A 39 7.41 -5.36 -3.20
N ASN A 40 6.39 -5.73 -3.96
CA ASN A 40 5.08 -5.08 -3.89
C ASN A 40 4.24 -5.50 -2.67
N MET A 41 4.69 -6.52 -1.92
CA MET A 41 4.03 -7.05 -0.71
C MET A 41 2.54 -7.39 -0.87
N GLY A 42 2.10 -7.68 -2.09
CA GLY A 42 0.70 -8.01 -2.41
C GLY A 42 -0.10 -6.90 -3.10
N ILE A 43 0.42 -5.66 -3.17
CA ILE A 43 -0.24 -4.52 -3.84
C ILE A 43 0.50 -4.18 -5.13
N GLY A 44 0.02 -4.70 -6.26
CA GLY A 44 0.63 -4.47 -7.56
C GLY A 44 0.30 -3.12 -8.21
N PHE A 45 -0.77 -2.46 -7.77
CA PHE A 45 -1.25 -1.20 -8.35
C PHE A 45 -2.01 -0.37 -7.31
N THR A 46 -1.85 0.95 -7.37
CA THR A 46 -2.48 1.90 -6.45
C THR A 46 -3.14 3.02 -7.24
N VAL A 47 -4.33 3.43 -6.79
CA VAL A 47 -5.05 4.62 -7.27
C VAL A 47 -5.30 5.55 -6.09
N ILE A 48 -5.20 6.86 -6.34
CA ILE A 48 -5.53 7.90 -5.37
C ILE A 48 -6.82 8.55 -5.87
N VAL A 49 -7.83 8.58 -5.01
CA VAL A 49 -9.13 9.18 -5.28
C VAL A 49 -9.51 10.14 -4.16
N ASP A 50 -10.46 11.02 -4.44
CA ASP A 50 -11.10 11.80 -3.38
C ASP A 50 -11.77 10.87 -2.37
N GLU A 51 -11.71 11.22 -1.09
CA GLU A 51 -12.29 10.42 0.00
C GLU A 51 -13.78 10.12 -0.24
N ILE A 52 -14.52 11.07 -0.82
CA ILE A 52 -15.94 10.93 -1.11
C ILE A 52 -16.20 9.89 -2.21
N GLU A 53 -15.24 9.67 -3.11
CA GLU A 53 -15.35 8.70 -4.22
C GLU A 53 -14.77 7.31 -3.87
N LYS A 54 -14.22 7.13 -2.66
CA LYS A 54 -13.55 5.89 -2.23
C LYS A 54 -14.45 4.66 -2.37
N ASP A 55 -15.60 4.65 -1.71
CA ASP A 55 -16.48 3.48 -1.65
C ASP A 55 -17.01 3.11 -3.04
N LYS A 56 -17.40 4.12 -3.81
CA LYS A 56 -17.82 3.96 -5.21
C LYS A 56 -16.69 3.38 -6.08
N THR A 57 -15.45 3.81 -5.86
CA THR A 57 -14.28 3.27 -6.57
C THR A 57 -14.06 1.80 -6.24
N LEU A 58 -14.14 1.42 -4.97
CA LEU A 58 -14.03 0.03 -4.53
C LEU A 58 -15.15 -0.84 -5.13
N ASP A 59 -16.38 -0.33 -5.16
CA ASP A 59 -17.51 -1.02 -5.78
C ASP A 59 -17.32 -1.25 -7.28
N ILE A 60 -16.83 -0.25 -8.01
CA ILE A 60 -16.51 -0.39 -9.45
C ILE A 60 -15.45 -1.47 -9.66
N LEU A 61 -14.35 -1.44 -8.89
CA LEU A 61 -13.28 -2.44 -9.00
C LEU A 61 -13.79 -3.84 -8.71
N LYS A 62 -14.61 -3.99 -7.66
CA LYS A 62 -15.26 -5.26 -7.32
C LYS A 62 -16.16 -5.78 -8.44
N GLN A 63 -16.94 -4.92 -9.10
CA GLN A 63 -17.77 -5.29 -10.25
C GLN A 63 -16.95 -5.76 -11.45
N GLN A 64 -15.71 -5.30 -11.58
CA GLN A 64 -14.75 -5.75 -12.59
C GLN A 64 -13.95 -6.99 -12.15
N ASN A 65 -14.31 -7.63 -11.03
CA ASN A 65 -13.59 -8.76 -10.42
C ASN A 65 -12.14 -8.41 -10.02
N VAL A 66 -11.87 -7.15 -9.72
CA VAL A 66 -10.60 -6.70 -9.16
C VAL A 66 -10.75 -6.61 -7.65
N ASN A 67 -9.91 -7.34 -6.92
CA ASN A 67 -9.85 -7.23 -5.47
C ASN A 67 -9.02 -6.00 -5.09
N ALA A 68 -9.61 -5.07 -4.34
CA ALA A 68 -9.02 -3.80 -3.98
C ALA A 68 -9.29 -3.47 -2.51
N TYR A 69 -8.37 -2.72 -1.91
CA TYR A 69 -8.42 -2.36 -0.49
C TYR A 69 -8.22 -0.86 -0.35
N GLU A 70 -8.86 -0.26 0.64
CA GLU A 70 -8.42 1.02 1.19
C GLU A 70 -7.13 0.76 1.98
N ILE A 71 -5.98 1.14 1.42
CA ILE A 71 -4.67 0.84 2.03
C ILE A 71 -4.10 1.99 2.86
N GLY A 72 -4.68 3.20 2.76
CA GLY A 72 -4.12 4.38 3.39
C GLY A 72 -4.68 5.68 2.84
N ARG A 73 -3.99 6.78 3.10
CA ARG A 73 -4.39 8.14 2.71
C ARG A 73 -3.19 9.03 2.41
N ILE A 74 -3.44 10.13 1.71
CA ILE A 74 -2.44 11.19 1.51
C ILE A 74 -2.53 12.19 2.66
N VAL A 75 -1.38 12.56 3.22
CA VAL A 75 -1.25 13.51 4.33
C VAL A 75 -0.25 14.60 3.97
N GLU A 76 -0.32 15.74 4.67
CA GLU A 76 0.71 16.77 4.60
C GLU A 76 1.97 16.34 5.37
N ASP A 77 3.09 16.21 4.67
CA ASP A 77 4.43 16.03 5.24
C ASP A 77 5.49 16.27 4.14
N SER A 78 6.54 17.01 4.49
CA SER A 78 7.64 17.38 3.60
C SER A 78 8.91 16.54 3.79
N HIS A 79 8.97 15.62 4.75
CA HIS A 79 10.22 14.95 5.12
C HIS A 79 10.36 13.56 4.52
N ASN A 80 9.28 12.77 4.53
CA ASN A 80 9.34 11.38 4.08
C ASN A 80 8.14 11.06 3.19
N PRO A 81 8.33 10.76 1.88
CA PRO A 81 7.23 10.62 0.93
C PRO A 81 6.27 9.46 1.24
N ILE A 82 6.68 8.48 2.04
CA ILE A 82 5.88 7.30 2.38
C ILE A 82 6.11 6.93 3.86
N HIS A 83 5.01 6.80 4.60
CA HIS A 83 4.95 6.22 5.94
C HIS A 83 4.25 4.87 5.84
N ILE A 84 4.91 3.80 6.27
CA ILE A 84 4.30 2.46 6.34
C ILE A 84 4.10 2.12 7.81
N GLN A 85 2.84 1.90 8.18
CA GLN A 85 2.43 1.50 9.54
C GLN A 85 2.16 0.00 9.59
N GLY A 86 2.42 -0.61 10.75
CA GLY A 86 2.09 -2.01 10.98
C GLY A 86 3.13 -3.00 10.47
N VAL A 87 4.36 -2.54 10.24
CA VAL A 87 5.55 -3.32 9.89
C VAL A 87 6.53 -3.41 11.05
#